data_AF-A0A3P6H471-F1
#
_entry.id   AF-A0A3P6H471-F1
#
_cell.length_a   1.000
_cell.length_b   1.000
_cell.length_c   1.000
_cell.angle_alpha   90.00
_cell.angle_beta   90.00
_cell.angle_gamma   90.00
#
_symmetry.space_group_name_H-M   'P 1'
#
loop_
_entity.id
_entity.type
_entity.pdbx_description
1 polymer ?
#
loop_
_entity_poly.entity_id
_entity_poly.type
_entity_poly.pdbx_seq_one_letter_code
_entity_poly.pdbx_strand_id
1 'polypeptide(L)'
;MASSSAPLLTHLEAEDTSSTLTFDTIVEQSLSDFGLRQILQIMFVGLAFTFDSMQIFITVFTDAYPTWNCLDHTICNPDTTNMCGLPRSAWDWDNGFRGKSVISEFDLECSSSFLRGLPTSAFYMGSIVGGILLSTIPDGFLGRKQLLFLSTSTMSVTGISISFSSNIWIYVFLKFLGLCLSLESLTFLGHASWRVLYLCTSVPAAVHSICLLFFALESPRWLYLQGRNQEAIEVLKIISPETRAYLESVSSRLPRQQHLEQAPRYTIKDLFIRTWAFKRIIVVMIIMFGLGMSYYGVPLAVRDIKLNIYLSEALNAMVELPSFVITPILLESFTRRSSVLVNALVGGASGVLCCFLSLFGRTKIAFALELVSFLCARIGFNLMAVYIVELFPTCVRNCAMTMLRQALVVGGACCPIIASIGRHVPSLSFAVFGFAMSGFGLFVLLLPETKGSSLCDTMEAQELRDKALKISPSF
;
A
#
# COMPACT_ATOMS: atom_id res chain seq x y z
N MET A 1 -14.83 -70.56 -16.99
CA MET A 1 -13.72 -69.62 -16.72
C MET A 1 -14.22 -68.21 -17.02
N ALA A 2 -14.39 -67.38 -16.01
CA ALA A 2 -14.69 -65.95 -16.16
C ALA A 2 -13.99 -65.22 -15.00
N SER A 3 -13.01 -64.39 -15.32
CA SER A 3 -12.19 -63.66 -14.34
C SER A 3 -12.91 -62.38 -13.90
N SER A 4 -13.27 -62.31 -12.61
CA SER A 4 -13.82 -61.09 -12.01
C SER A 4 -12.73 -60.03 -11.89
N SER A 5 -12.78 -58.99 -12.72
CA SER A 5 -11.93 -57.80 -12.62
C SER A 5 -12.48 -56.87 -11.53
N ALA A 6 -11.95 -56.97 -10.32
CA ALA A 6 -12.17 -55.97 -9.27
C ALA A 6 -11.40 -54.67 -9.61
N PRO A 7 -11.95 -53.48 -9.30
CA PRO A 7 -11.30 -52.21 -9.61
C PRO A 7 -10.12 -51.97 -8.65
N LEU A 8 -8.97 -51.58 -9.22
CA LEU A 8 -7.72 -51.30 -8.49
C LEU A 8 -7.76 -50.07 -7.55
N LEU A 9 -8.91 -49.38 -7.49
CA LEU A 9 -9.09 -48.08 -6.84
C LEU A 9 -9.32 -48.17 -5.32
N THR A 10 -9.86 -49.27 -4.80
CA THR A 10 -10.15 -49.42 -3.36
C THR A 10 -8.92 -49.65 -2.48
N HIS A 11 -7.74 -49.89 -3.07
CA HIS A 11 -6.49 -50.04 -2.32
C HIS A 11 -5.72 -48.72 -2.09
N LEU A 12 -6.12 -47.62 -2.73
CA LEU A 12 -5.52 -46.29 -2.49
C LEU A 12 -6.31 -45.43 -1.48
N GLU A 13 -7.60 -45.70 -1.27
CA GLU A 13 -8.43 -44.98 -0.29
C GLU A 13 -8.37 -45.57 1.13
N ALA A 14 -7.64 -46.69 1.32
CA ALA A 14 -7.61 -47.43 2.58
C ALA A 14 -6.45 -47.09 3.53
N GLU A 15 -5.42 -46.36 3.07
CA GLU A 15 -4.26 -45.97 3.92
C GLU A 15 -4.35 -44.57 4.55
N ASP A 16 -5.32 -43.73 4.14
CA ASP A 16 -5.39 -42.32 4.57
C ASP A 16 -6.17 -42.09 5.89
N THR A 17 -6.49 -43.15 6.65
CA THR A 17 -7.24 -43.06 7.92
C THR A 17 -6.38 -42.88 9.18
N SER A 18 -5.09 -42.61 9.03
CA SER A 18 -4.37 -41.79 10.01
C SER A 18 -4.19 -40.39 9.42
N SER A 19 -5.03 -39.43 9.83
CA SER A 19 -4.77 -38.02 9.55
C SER A 19 -3.40 -37.67 10.12
N THR A 20 -2.41 -37.51 9.24
CA THR A 20 -1.08 -37.12 9.65
C THR A 20 -1.19 -35.77 10.36
N LEU A 21 -0.80 -35.74 11.63
CA LEU A 21 -1.03 -34.58 12.49
C LEU A 21 -0.07 -33.45 12.10
N THR A 22 -0.41 -32.74 11.02
CA THR A 22 0.38 -31.62 10.53
C THR A 22 0.13 -30.38 11.39
N PHE A 23 1.13 -29.49 11.46
CA PHE A 23 0.99 -28.23 12.19
C PHE A 23 -0.12 -27.35 11.60
N ASP A 24 -0.33 -27.39 10.29
CA ASP A 24 -1.39 -26.60 9.64
C ASP A 24 -2.79 -27.09 10.05
N THR A 25 -3.01 -28.40 10.18
CA THR A 25 -4.27 -28.96 10.74
C THR A 25 -4.51 -28.53 12.19
N ILE A 26 -3.44 -28.48 13.01
CA ILE A 26 -3.51 -28.01 14.41
C ILE A 26 -3.88 -26.53 14.46
N VAL A 27 -3.33 -25.70 13.57
CA VAL A 27 -3.64 -24.27 13.46
C VAL A 27 -5.09 -24.06 13.01
N GLU A 28 -5.54 -24.78 11.98
CA GLU A 28 -6.92 -24.70 11.47
C GLU A 28 -7.94 -25.08 12.56
N GLN A 29 -7.72 -26.19 13.25
CA GLN A 29 -8.61 -26.66 14.32
C GLN A 29 -8.55 -25.81 15.61
N SER A 30 -7.53 -24.97 15.78
CA SER A 30 -7.43 -24.04 16.93
C SER A 30 -7.83 -22.59 16.61
N LEU A 31 -8.06 -22.26 15.33
CA LEU A 31 -8.44 -20.92 14.86
C LEU A 31 -9.78 -20.90 14.10
N SER A 32 -10.57 -21.98 14.10
CA SER A 32 -11.87 -22.01 13.40
C SER A 32 -12.83 -20.90 13.87
N ASP A 33 -12.72 -20.54 15.15
CA ASP A 33 -13.63 -19.62 15.81
C ASP A 33 -12.94 -18.26 16.02
N PHE A 34 -13.49 -17.22 15.41
CA PHE A 34 -12.99 -15.83 15.50
C PHE A 34 -13.27 -15.22 16.88
N GLY A 35 -12.49 -15.62 17.88
CA GLY A 35 -12.59 -15.08 19.23
C GLY A 35 -12.24 -13.59 19.32
N LEU A 36 -12.84 -12.87 20.27
CA LEU A 36 -12.63 -11.42 20.45
C LEU A 36 -11.16 -11.02 20.63
N ARG A 37 -10.32 -11.91 21.19
CA ARG A 37 -8.86 -11.71 21.29
C ARG A 37 -8.17 -11.68 19.92
N GLN A 38 -8.58 -12.55 18.99
CA GLN A 38 -8.05 -12.57 17.62
C GLN A 38 -8.41 -11.27 16.91
N ILE A 39 -9.67 -10.83 17.00
CA ILE A 39 -10.14 -9.58 16.40
C ILE A 39 -9.39 -8.38 16.99
N LEU A 40 -9.25 -8.30 18.32
CA LEU A 40 -8.47 -7.25 18.99
C LEU A 40 -7.03 -7.20 18.47
N GLN A 41 -6.40 -8.36 18.30
CA GLN A 41 -5.02 -8.44 17.82
C GLN A 41 -4.86 -8.10 16.34
N ILE A 42 -5.84 -8.47 15.50
CA ILE A 42 -5.91 -8.05 14.09
C ILE A 42 -6.06 -6.53 13.99
N MET A 43 -6.96 -5.92 14.79
CA MET A 43 -7.10 -4.46 14.84
C MET A 43 -5.82 -3.78 15.34
N PHE A 44 -5.19 -4.32 16.39
CA PHE A 44 -3.98 -3.75 16.98
C PHE A 44 -2.76 -3.80 16.04
N VAL A 45 -2.61 -4.89 15.28
CA VAL A 45 -1.59 -5.02 14.22
C VAL A 45 -1.95 -4.13 13.02
N GLY A 46 -3.22 -4.09 12.63
CA GLY A 46 -3.72 -3.22 11.55
C GLY A 46 -3.51 -1.73 11.82
N LEU A 47 -3.54 -1.30 13.09
CA LEU A 47 -3.26 0.07 13.49
C LEU A 47 -1.82 0.52 13.14
N ALA A 48 -0.87 -0.39 12.96
CA ALA A 48 0.47 -0.02 12.48
C ALA A 48 0.41 0.65 11.08
N PHE A 49 -0.49 0.17 10.22
CA PHE A 49 -0.71 0.64 8.85
C PHE A 49 -1.23 2.09 8.82
N THR A 50 -1.97 2.53 9.84
CA THR A 50 -2.49 3.90 9.85
C THR A 50 -1.38 4.94 10.06
N PHE A 51 -0.44 4.67 10.97
CA PHE A 51 0.69 5.60 11.25
C PHE A 51 1.62 5.76 10.05
N ASP A 52 1.87 4.65 9.38
CA ASP A 52 2.77 4.48 8.24
C ASP A 52 2.36 5.41 7.06
N SER A 53 1.06 5.70 6.91
CA SER A 53 0.53 6.62 5.88
C SER A 53 0.56 8.07 6.20
N MET A 54 0.49 8.41 7.49
CA MET A 54 0.40 9.80 7.91
C MET A 54 1.60 10.56 7.32
N GLN A 55 2.74 9.87 7.21
CA GLN A 55 3.98 10.33 6.58
C GLN A 55 3.90 10.57 5.06
N ILE A 56 3.00 9.91 4.32
CA ILE A 56 2.78 10.19 2.89
C ILE A 56 1.98 11.49 2.75
N PHE A 57 0.80 11.54 3.36
CA PHE A 57 -0.15 12.63 3.14
C PHE A 57 0.18 13.88 3.95
N ILE A 58 0.99 13.81 5.03
CA ILE A 58 1.53 15.01 5.67
C ILE A 58 2.36 15.86 4.69
N THR A 59 3.00 15.24 3.68
CA THR A 59 3.70 15.98 2.62
C THR A 59 2.76 16.87 1.80
N VAL A 60 1.47 16.54 1.76
CA VAL A 60 0.45 17.35 1.08
C VAL A 60 0.30 18.71 1.75
N PHE A 61 0.33 18.73 3.08
CA PHE A 61 0.21 19.94 3.89
C PHE A 61 1.56 20.65 4.11
N THR A 62 2.66 19.90 4.31
CA THR A 62 3.98 20.50 4.59
C THR A 62 4.57 21.21 3.39
N ASP A 63 4.36 20.63 2.20
CA ASP A 63 4.96 21.08 0.93
C ASP A 63 3.93 21.92 0.12
N ALA A 64 2.84 22.37 0.75
CA ALA A 64 1.84 23.27 0.16
C ALA A 64 2.41 24.68 -0.07
N TYR A 65 2.14 25.25 -1.25
CA TYR A 65 2.52 26.63 -1.58
C TYR A 65 1.58 27.61 -0.86
N PRO A 66 2.08 28.49 0.04
CA PRO A 66 1.21 29.44 0.73
C PRO A 66 0.77 30.57 -0.21
N THR A 67 -0.39 31.17 0.07
CA THR A 67 -0.82 32.41 -0.59
C THR A 67 -0.16 33.61 0.08
N TRP A 68 0.08 34.66 -0.69
CA TRP A 68 0.79 35.87 -0.27
C TRP A 68 -0.02 37.11 -0.62
N ASN A 69 0.16 38.17 0.14
CA ASN A 69 -0.46 39.46 -0.10
C ASN A 69 0.58 40.58 -0.20
N CYS A 70 0.20 41.65 -0.89
CA CYS A 70 0.95 42.90 -0.91
C CYS A 70 0.65 43.70 0.36
N LEU A 71 1.71 44.11 1.07
CA LEU A 71 1.63 45.08 2.16
C LEU A 71 1.58 46.52 1.63
N ASP A 72 2.29 46.78 0.53
CA ASP A 72 2.32 48.09 -0.14
C ASP A 72 1.94 47.96 -1.62
N HIS A 73 0.70 48.31 -1.93
CA HIS A 73 0.15 48.31 -3.29
C HIS A 73 0.78 49.36 -4.24
N THR A 74 1.63 50.27 -3.74
CA THR A 74 2.42 51.16 -4.60
C THR A 74 3.68 50.48 -5.13
N ILE A 75 4.17 49.45 -4.43
CA ILE A 75 5.39 48.70 -4.78
C ILE A 75 5.05 47.40 -5.51
N CYS A 76 3.94 46.73 -5.15
CA CYS A 76 3.55 45.48 -5.78
C CYS A 76 2.06 45.40 -6.13
N ASN A 77 1.80 44.78 -7.29
CA ASN A 77 0.48 44.38 -7.74
C ASN A 77 0.45 42.84 -7.86
N PRO A 78 -0.40 42.12 -7.10
CA PRO A 78 -0.41 40.66 -7.07
C PRO A 78 -0.74 40.00 -8.41
N ASP A 79 -1.45 40.69 -9.31
CA ASP A 79 -1.85 40.13 -10.61
C ASP A 79 -0.75 40.19 -11.68
N THR A 80 0.28 41.03 -11.49
CA THR A 80 1.28 41.34 -12.54
C THR A 80 2.73 41.23 -12.08
N THR A 81 3.00 41.20 -10.77
CA THR A 81 4.37 41.26 -10.23
C THR A 81 4.79 39.91 -9.67
N ASN A 82 5.89 39.35 -10.18
CA ASN A 82 6.44 38.12 -9.63
C ASN A 82 7.04 38.40 -8.24
N MET A 83 6.55 37.69 -7.22
CA MET A 83 6.96 37.83 -5.82
C MET A 83 8.48 37.80 -5.61
N CYS A 84 9.21 37.07 -6.46
CA CYS A 84 10.67 36.95 -6.43
C CYS A 84 11.44 38.18 -6.90
N GLY A 85 10.78 39.14 -7.55
CA GLY A 85 11.36 40.44 -7.90
C GLY A 85 11.10 41.53 -6.85
N LEU A 86 10.33 41.22 -5.79
CA LEU A 86 9.92 42.19 -4.77
C LEU A 86 10.88 42.20 -3.57
N PRO A 87 11.12 43.37 -2.95
CA PRO A 87 11.78 43.42 -1.65
C PRO A 87 10.89 42.76 -0.59
N ARG A 88 11.49 42.03 0.35
CA ARG A 88 10.76 41.32 1.43
C ARG A 88 9.95 42.20 2.39
N SER A 89 10.06 43.52 2.29
CA SER A 89 9.23 44.48 3.03
C SER A 89 7.90 44.81 2.34
N ALA A 90 7.73 44.45 1.06
CA ALA A 90 6.54 44.81 0.28
C ALA A 90 5.40 43.77 0.32
N TRP A 91 5.66 42.57 0.84
CA TRP A 91 4.71 41.45 0.85
C TRP A 91 4.86 40.58 2.12
N ASP A 92 3.80 39.87 2.51
CA ASP A 92 3.82 38.85 3.56
C ASP A 92 2.93 37.66 3.19
N TRP A 93 3.05 36.56 3.94
CA TRP A 93 2.22 35.37 3.78
C TRP A 93 0.84 35.55 4.43
N ASP A 94 -0.23 35.18 3.73
CA ASP A 94 -1.60 35.30 4.23
C ASP A 94 -1.80 34.57 5.56
N ASN A 95 -2.61 35.15 6.46
CA ASN A 95 -2.97 34.55 7.75
C ASN A 95 -1.75 34.15 8.62
N GLY A 96 -0.61 34.84 8.44
CA GLY A 96 0.64 34.54 9.11
C GLY A 96 1.11 33.11 8.82
N PHE A 97 1.20 32.73 7.55
CA PHE A 97 1.65 31.39 7.15
C PHE A 97 3.16 31.15 7.30
N ARG A 98 3.93 32.19 7.66
CA ARG A 98 5.37 32.13 7.90
C ARG A 98 5.72 31.05 8.95
N GLY A 99 6.56 30.09 8.56
CA GLY A 99 6.95 28.94 9.39
C GLY A 99 5.87 27.86 9.56
N LYS A 100 4.74 27.96 8.85
CA LYS A 100 3.70 26.92 8.84
C LYS A 100 3.91 25.88 7.73
N SER A 101 4.46 26.27 6.57
CA SER A 101 4.91 25.33 5.53
C SER A 101 6.43 25.31 5.38
N VAL A 102 6.96 24.22 4.82
CA VAL A 102 8.39 24.01 4.55
C VAL A 102 8.94 25.08 3.61
N ILE A 103 8.11 25.52 2.65
CA ILE A 103 8.45 26.57 1.69
C ILE A 103 8.67 27.90 2.42
N SER A 104 7.78 28.24 3.36
CA SER A 104 7.83 29.48 4.15
C SER A 104 8.85 29.48 5.30
N GLU A 105 9.36 28.30 5.68
CA GLU A 105 10.35 28.12 6.76
C GLU A 105 11.77 28.21 6.21
N PHE A 106 12.04 27.54 5.08
CA PHE A 106 13.37 27.46 4.46
C PHE A 106 13.54 28.44 3.28
N ASP A 107 12.67 29.45 3.17
CA ASP A 107 12.77 30.53 2.17
C ASP A 107 12.84 30.02 0.71
N LEU A 108 12.02 29.01 0.37
CA LEU A 108 12.12 28.26 -0.89
C LEU A 108 11.27 28.83 -2.03
N GLU A 109 10.52 29.91 -1.81
CA GLU A 109 9.59 30.50 -2.79
C GLU A 109 10.20 30.72 -4.18
N CYS A 110 11.44 31.20 -4.21
CA CYS A 110 12.18 31.62 -5.40
C CYS A 110 13.27 30.62 -5.82
N SER A 111 13.37 29.51 -5.11
CA SER A 111 14.29 28.42 -5.47
C SER A 111 13.84 27.68 -6.74
N SER A 112 14.72 26.91 -7.35
CA SER A 112 14.39 26.12 -8.54
C SER A 112 13.24 25.13 -8.24
N SER A 113 12.48 24.76 -9.28
CA SER A 113 11.46 23.71 -9.18
C SER A 113 12.05 22.38 -8.69
N PHE A 114 13.30 22.11 -9.04
CA PHE A 114 14.07 20.96 -8.54
C PHE A 114 14.24 20.97 -7.03
N LEU A 115 14.67 22.09 -6.42
CA LEU A 115 14.90 22.15 -4.97
C LEU A 115 13.58 22.01 -4.18
N ARG A 116 12.47 22.54 -4.70
CA ARG A 116 11.13 22.39 -4.10
C ARG A 116 10.58 20.97 -4.18
N GLY A 117 10.83 20.24 -5.28
CA GLY A 117 10.41 18.83 -5.42
C GLY A 117 11.28 17.83 -4.65
N LEU A 118 12.51 18.23 -4.28
CA LEU A 118 13.54 17.36 -3.74
C LEU A 118 13.11 16.58 -2.47
N PRO A 119 12.43 17.16 -1.47
CA PRO A 119 11.96 16.41 -0.30
C PRO A 119 10.93 15.33 -0.65
N THR A 120 10.00 15.64 -1.57
CA THR A 120 8.97 14.69 -2.02
C THR A 120 9.60 13.55 -2.82
N SER A 121 10.55 13.85 -3.71
CA SER A 121 11.31 12.83 -4.47
C SER A 121 12.17 11.95 -3.55
N ALA A 122 12.79 12.52 -2.52
CA ALA A 122 13.59 11.79 -1.54
C ALA A 122 12.74 10.75 -0.77
N PHE A 123 11.52 11.13 -0.37
CA PHE A 123 10.57 10.23 0.29
C PHE A 123 10.14 9.04 -0.60
N TYR A 124 9.78 9.31 -1.86
CA TYR A 124 9.44 8.24 -2.80
C TYR A 124 10.64 7.32 -3.08
N MET A 125 11.84 7.86 -3.23
CA MET A 125 13.06 7.06 -3.41
C MET A 125 13.38 6.20 -2.18
N GLY A 126 13.25 6.76 -0.98
CA GLY A 126 13.40 6.03 0.29
C GLY A 126 12.40 4.88 0.43
N SER A 127 11.15 5.11 0.02
CA SER A 127 10.10 4.09 -0.03
C SER A 127 10.44 2.93 -0.99
N ILE A 128 11.07 3.24 -2.14
CA ILE A 128 11.49 2.25 -3.14
C ILE A 128 12.67 1.41 -2.65
N VAL A 129 13.76 2.07 -2.26
CA VAL A 129 14.94 1.41 -1.69
C VAL A 129 14.54 0.58 -0.47
N GLY A 130 13.72 1.15 0.40
CA GLY A 130 13.26 0.54 1.62
C GLY A 130 12.46 -0.74 1.43
N GLY A 131 11.42 -0.73 0.59
CA GLY A 131 10.63 -1.94 0.36
C GLY A 131 11.39 -3.02 -0.40
N ILE A 132 12.41 -2.67 -1.20
CA ILE A 132 13.35 -3.65 -1.77
C ILE A 132 14.18 -4.27 -0.65
N LEU A 133 14.78 -3.46 0.24
CA LEU A 133 15.55 -3.96 1.38
C LEU A 133 14.71 -4.89 2.28
N LEU A 134 13.50 -4.48 2.67
CA LEU A 134 12.58 -5.33 3.44
C LEU A 134 12.21 -6.62 2.71
N SER A 135 12.04 -6.61 1.39
CA SER A 135 11.75 -7.82 0.62
C SER A 135 12.94 -8.77 0.46
N THR A 136 14.17 -8.27 0.64
CA THR A 136 15.39 -9.10 0.59
C THR A 136 15.76 -9.72 1.93
N ILE A 137 15.17 -9.26 3.04
CA ILE A 137 15.29 -9.94 4.34
C ILE A 137 14.63 -11.31 4.19
N PRO A 138 15.36 -12.42 4.40
CA PRO A 138 14.76 -13.75 4.31
C PRO A 138 13.63 -13.90 5.33
N ASP A 139 12.50 -14.51 4.95
CA ASP A 139 11.38 -14.80 5.87
C ASP A 139 11.83 -15.60 7.11
N GLY A 140 12.98 -16.29 7.04
CA GLY A 140 13.61 -16.99 8.16
C GLY A 140 14.59 -16.19 9.02
N PHE A 141 14.90 -14.92 8.71
CA PHE A 141 15.89 -14.12 9.47
C PHE A 141 15.25 -13.21 10.52
N LEU A 142 14.11 -12.58 10.22
CA LEU A 142 13.30 -11.84 11.19
C LEU A 142 11.89 -12.40 11.25
N GLY A 143 11.33 -12.44 12.46
CA GLY A 143 9.92 -12.71 12.66
C GLY A 143 9.04 -11.56 12.18
N ARG A 144 7.76 -11.83 11.89
CA ARG A 144 6.83 -10.84 11.33
C ARG A 144 6.57 -9.70 12.33
N LYS A 145 6.53 -10.02 13.63
CA LYS A 145 6.42 -9.02 14.71
C LYS A 145 7.64 -8.09 14.72
N GLN A 146 8.84 -8.66 14.62
CA GLN A 146 10.09 -7.88 14.66
C GLN A 146 10.23 -6.98 13.44
N LEU A 147 9.86 -7.45 12.25
CA LEU A 147 9.90 -6.65 11.03
C LEU A 147 8.96 -5.44 11.12
N LEU A 148 7.71 -5.66 11.57
CA LEU A 148 6.73 -4.58 11.77
C LEU A 148 7.18 -3.58 12.85
N PHE A 149 7.72 -4.07 13.96
CA PHE A 149 8.28 -3.20 15.00
C PHE A 149 9.41 -2.31 14.47
N LEU A 150 10.33 -2.87 13.67
CA LEU A 150 11.46 -2.13 13.13
C LEU A 150 11.02 -1.08 12.10
N SER A 151 10.05 -1.39 11.23
CA SER A 151 9.52 -0.39 10.28
C SER A 151 8.83 0.77 11.00
N THR A 152 7.89 0.48 11.91
CA THR A 152 7.15 1.53 12.64
C THR A 152 8.07 2.35 13.56
N SER A 153 9.09 1.74 14.17
CA SER A 153 10.08 2.47 14.98
C SER A 153 10.99 3.35 14.12
N THR A 154 11.42 2.87 12.95
CA THR A 154 12.21 3.68 12.00
C THR A 154 11.41 4.89 11.50
N MET A 155 10.13 4.70 11.17
CA MET A 155 9.19 5.79 10.86
C MET A 155 9.11 6.82 11.98
N SER A 156 8.85 6.37 13.21
CA SER A 156 8.70 7.29 14.35
C SER A 156 9.98 8.11 14.62
N VAL A 157 11.14 7.46 14.67
CA VAL A 157 12.43 8.12 14.92
C VAL A 157 12.75 9.14 13.83
N THR A 158 12.53 8.80 12.56
CA THR A 158 12.75 9.73 11.44
C THR A 158 11.77 10.89 11.43
N GLY A 159 10.47 10.66 11.64
CA GLY A 159 9.46 11.73 11.72
C GLY A 159 9.64 12.69 12.91
N ILE A 160 10.04 12.17 14.08
CA ILE A 160 10.43 13.02 15.23
C ILE A 160 11.67 13.85 14.85
N SER A 161 12.68 13.24 14.23
CA SER A 161 13.90 13.93 13.79
C SER A 161 13.63 15.02 12.74
N ILE A 162 12.68 14.79 11.82
CA ILE A 162 12.24 15.76 10.82
C ILE A 162 11.75 17.06 11.49
N SER A 163 11.02 16.93 12.60
CA SER A 163 10.49 18.07 13.36
C SER A 163 11.57 19.00 13.92
N PHE A 164 12.77 18.48 14.16
CA PHE A 164 13.94 19.23 14.63
C PHE A 164 14.89 19.68 13.51
N SER A 165 14.59 19.38 12.24
CA SER A 165 15.48 19.76 11.13
C SER A 165 15.64 21.29 11.03
N SER A 166 16.89 21.75 10.93
CA SER A 166 17.28 23.16 10.84
C SER A 166 17.67 23.59 9.43
N ASN A 167 17.77 22.65 8.50
CA ASN A 167 18.19 22.88 7.12
C ASN A 167 17.49 21.91 6.18
N ILE A 168 17.15 22.37 4.97
CA ILE A 168 16.51 21.56 3.92
C ILE A 168 17.28 20.26 3.62
N TRP A 169 18.62 20.25 3.65
CA TRP A 169 19.40 19.04 3.37
C TRP A 169 19.19 17.95 4.43
N ILE A 170 19.04 18.34 5.70
CA ILE A 170 18.74 17.43 6.81
C ILE A 170 17.30 16.92 6.68
N TYR A 171 16.34 17.82 6.38
CA TYR A 171 14.94 17.48 6.12
C TYR A 171 14.80 16.44 5.00
N VAL A 172 15.48 16.66 3.87
CA VAL A 172 15.57 15.74 2.72
C VAL A 172 16.16 14.39 3.10
N PHE A 173 17.30 14.38 3.80
CA PHE A 173 17.96 13.14 4.20
C PHE A 173 17.09 12.30 5.13
N LEU A 174 16.40 12.95 6.09
CA LEU A 174 15.49 12.26 6.99
C LEU A 174 14.22 11.76 6.29
N LYS A 175 13.69 12.50 5.30
CA LYS A 175 12.60 11.99 4.43
C LYS A 175 13.02 10.77 3.61
N PHE A 176 14.27 10.69 3.15
CA PHE A 176 14.80 9.50 2.48
C PHE A 176 14.95 8.30 3.43
N LEU A 177 15.35 8.54 4.68
CA LEU A 177 15.50 7.49 5.69
C LEU A 177 14.16 6.97 6.24
N GLY A 178 13.07 7.74 6.06
CA GLY A 178 11.72 7.34 6.43
C GLY A 178 11.14 6.26 5.51
N LEU A 179 11.34 4.99 5.87
CA LEU A 179 10.71 3.84 5.20
C LEU A 179 9.21 3.73 5.55
N CYS A 180 8.36 3.81 4.52
CA CYS A 180 6.95 4.24 4.47
C CYS A 180 5.90 3.09 4.40
N LEU A 181 4.58 3.43 4.45
CA LEU A 181 3.46 3.10 3.50
C LEU A 181 1.99 3.27 4.05
N SER A 182 0.94 3.39 3.20
CA SER A 182 -0.43 3.94 3.54
C SER A 182 -1.27 3.18 4.62
N LEU A 183 -2.35 3.67 5.33
CA LEU A 183 -3.54 4.58 5.09
C LEU A 183 -3.85 5.85 6.00
N GLU A 184 -4.59 6.88 5.51
CA GLU A 184 -4.72 8.36 5.83
C GLU A 184 -5.02 8.94 7.26
N SER A 185 -5.02 10.29 7.42
CA SER A 185 -5.30 11.03 8.69
C SER A 185 -6.06 12.35 8.60
N LEU A 186 -7.00 12.54 9.55
CA LEU A 186 -7.90 13.69 9.67
C LEU A 186 -7.23 14.90 10.37
N THR A 187 -6.62 15.82 9.61
CA THR A 187 -5.99 17.02 10.18
C THR A 187 -6.98 18.14 10.50
N PHE A 188 -7.61 18.09 11.69
CA PHE A 188 -8.37 19.22 12.27
C PHE A 188 -7.46 20.38 12.75
N LEU A 189 -6.14 20.29 12.55
CA LEU A 189 -5.12 21.26 12.98
C LEU A 189 -4.66 22.17 11.84
N GLY A 190 -5.58 22.76 11.08
CA GLY A 190 -5.32 23.56 9.87
C GLY A 190 -4.52 24.87 10.04
N HIS A 191 -3.97 25.12 11.24
CA HIS A 191 -3.12 26.27 11.59
C HIS A 191 -1.84 25.91 12.34
N ALA A 192 -1.57 24.62 12.60
CA ALA A 192 -0.34 24.17 13.26
C ALA A 192 0.86 24.29 12.31
N SER A 193 2.06 24.51 12.85
CA SER A 193 3.29 24.44 12.05
C SER A 193 3.54 23.01 11.58
N TRP A 194 4.11 22.84 10.38
CA TRP A 194 4.52 21.56 9.82
C TRP A 194 5.33 20.69 10.81
N ARG A 195 6.18 21.30 11.65
CA ARG A 195 6.94 20.61 12.72
C ARG A 195 6.01 19.92 13.73
N VAL A 196 4.92 20.60 14.13
CA VAL A 196 3.93 20.06 15.07
C VAL A 196 3.13 18.93 14.43
N LEU A 197 2.80 19.02 13.14
CA LEU A 197 2.14 17.93 12.42
C LEU A 197 3.00 16.66 12.39
N TYR A 198 4.32 16.78 12.20
CA TYR A 198 5.25 15.63 12.27
C TYR A 198 5.33 15.04 13.68
N LEU A 199 5.37 15.86 14.75
CA LEU A 199 5.31 15.36 16.12
C LEU A 199 3.99 14.65 16.43
N CYS A 200 2.85 15.25 16.07
CA CYS A 200 1.51 14.69 16.32
C CYS A 200 1.27 13.34 15.61
N THR A 201 1.93 13.08 14.48
CA THR A 201 1.83 11.80 13.75
C THR A 201 2.87 10.78 14.23
N SER A 202 4.09 11.22 14.53
CA SER A 202 5.22 10.33 14.84
C SER A 202 5.29 9.89 16.31
N VAL A 203 4.78 10.68 17.25
CA VAL A 203 4.75 10.32 18.69
C VAL A 203 3.75 9.19 18.96
N PRO A 204 2.50 9.20 18.46
CA PRO A 204 1.60 8.05 18.56
C PRO A 204 2.17 6.78 17.92
N ALA A 205 2.89 6.91 16.80
CA ALA A 205 3.60 5.79 16.17
C ALA A 205 4.70 5.21 17.06
N ALA A 206 5.40 6.04 17.85
CA ALA A 206 6.40 5.61 18.84
C ALA A 206 5.74 4.78 19.95
N VAL A 207 4.62 5.29 20.50
CA VAL A 207 3.86 4.61 21.55
C VAL A 207 3.32 3.28 21.02
N HIS A 208 2.82 3.26 19.78
CA HIS A 208 2.35 2.03 19.14
C HIS A 208 3.48 1.02 18.91
N SER A 209 4.67 1.43 18.44
CA SER A 209 5.77 0.49 18.24
C SER A 209 6.28 -0.11 19.56
N ILE A 210 6.32 0.67 20.65
CA ILE A 210 6.59 0.16 21.99
C ILE A 210 5.51 -0.85 22.41
N CYS A 211 4.23 -0.54 22.19
CA CYS A 211 3.14 -1.47 22.48
C CYS A 211 3.20 -2.75 21.62
N LEU A 212 3.66 -2.69 20.35
CA LEU A 212 3.88 -3.87 19.52
C LEU A 212 4.91 -4.83 20.13
N LEU A 213 5.97 -4.33 20.78
CA LEU A 213 6.94 -5.19 21.46
C LEU A 213 6.30 -6.04 22.57
N PHE A 214 5.42 -5.44 23.37
CA PHE A 214 4.83 -6.11 24.53
C PHE A 214 3.59 -6.93 24.20
N PHE A 215 2.68 -6.42 23.36
CA PHE A 215 1.36 -7.00 23.16
C PHE A 215 1.19 -7.82 21.87
N ALA A 216 1.99 -7.58 20.82
CA ALA A 216 1.89 -8.40 19.63
C ALA A 216 2.50 -9.79 19.88
N LEU A 217 1.82 -10.85 19.46
CA LEU A 217 2.37 -12.21 19.43
C LEU A 217 3.06 -12.45 18.08
N GLU A 218 4.12 -13.25 18.09
CA GLU A 218 4.77 -13.70 16.85
C GLU A 218 3.91 -14.77 16.15
N SER A 219 4.09 -14.96 14.83
CA SER A 219 3.31 -15.96 14.09
C SER A 219 3.63 -17.39 14.58
N PRO A 220 2.63 -18.20 15.01
CA PRO A 220 2.85 -19.59 15.42
C PRO A 220 3.50 -20.44 14.33
N ARG A 221 3.09 -20.22 13.06
CA ARG A 221 3.63 -20.92 11.89
C ARG A 221 5.11 -20.58 11.66
N TRP A 222 5.51 -19.32 11.89
CA TRP A 222 6.92 -18.94 11.82
C TRP A 222 7.73 -19.57 12.96
N LEU A 223 7.23 -19.54 14.20
CA LEU A 223 7.89 -20.20 15.34
C LEU A 223 8.08 -21.71 15.12
N TYR A 224 7.07 -22.39 14.57
CA TYR A 224 7.17 -23.81 14.19
C TYR A 224 8.17 -24.07 13.06
N LEU A 225 8.23 -23.22 12.03
CA LEU A 225 9.23 -23.32 10.95
C LEU A 225 10.67 -23.05 11.43
N GLN A 226 10.84 -22.36 12.57
CA GLN A 226 12.12 -22.11 13.23
C GLN A 226 12.51 -23.20 14.26
N GLY A 227 11.70 -24.26 14.43
CA GLY A 227 11.92 -25.28 15.46
C GLY A 227 11.57 -24.86 16.89
N ARG A 228 10.97 -23.68 17.09
CA ARG A 228 10.54 -23.14 18.40
C ARG A 228 9.14 -23.65 18.75
N ASN A 229 8.96 -24.97 18.71
CA ASN A 229 7.65 -25.63 18.78
C ASN A 229 6.91 -25.36 20.11
N GLN A 230 7.63 -25.25 21.23
CA GLN A 230 7.03 -24.94 22.53
C GLN A 230 6.40 -23.54 22.53
N GLU A 231 7.12 -22.53 22.05
CA GLU A 231 6.63 -21.16 21.94
C GLU A 231 5.47 -21.03 20.94
N ALA A 232 5.52 -21.75 19.81
CA ALA A 232 4.42 -21.79 18.85
C ALA A 232 3.10 -22.25 19.50
N ILE A 233 3.18 -23.26 20.37
CA ILE A 233 2.03 -23.80 21.10
C ILE A 233 1.59 -22.85 22.22
N GLU A 234 2.52 -22.22 22.95
CA GLU A 234 2.17 -21.19 23.95
C GLU A 234 1.43 -20.01 23.32
N VAL A 235 1.87 -19.52 22.16
CA VAL A 235 1.15 -18.48 21.42
C VAL A 235 -0.25 -18.96 21.02
N LEU A 236 -0.40 -20.18 20.51
CA LEU A 236 -1.72 -20.74 20.18
C LEU A 236 -2.64 -20.80 21.41
N LYS A 237 -2.14 -21.17 22.60
CA LYS A 237 -2.91 -21.16 23.87
C LYS A 237 -3.34 -19.76 24.32
N ILE A 238 -2.58 -18.72 23.97
CA ILE A 238 -2.93 -17.32 24.27
C ILE A 238 -4.03 -16.81 23.32
N ILE A 239 -3.92 -17.17 22.04
CA ILE A 239 -4.85 -16.78 20.97
C ILE A 239 -6.20 -17.51 21.11
N SER A 240 -6.17 -18.83 21.30
CA SER A 240 -7.35 -19.66 21.55
C SER A 240 -7.27 -20.32 22.93
N PRO A 241 -7.81 -19.67 23.98
CA PRO A 241 -7.83 -20.24 25.33
C PRO A 241 -8.77 -21.44 25.44
N GLU A 242 -9.77 -21.55 24.57
CA GLU A 242 -10.77 -22.62 24.57
C GLU A 242 -10.18 -23.94 24.04
N THR A 243 -9.35 -23.88 22.99
CA THR A 243 -8.66 -25.06 22.43
C THR A 243 -7.44 -25.49 23.27
N ARG A 244 -7.19 -24.90 24.44
CA ARG A 244 -5.99 -25.15 25.26
C ARG A 244 -5.78 -26.62 25.64
N ALA A 245 -6.84 -27.34 26.00
CA ALA A 245 -6.75 -28.76 26.38
C ALA A 245 -6.35 -29.65 25.19
N TYR A 246 -6.87 -29.36 24.00
CA TYR A 246 -6.46 -30.01 22.75
C TYR A 246 -4.98 -29.74 22.46
N LEU A 247 -4.55 -28.46 22.53
CA LEU A 247 -3.16 -28.05 22.29
C LEU A 247 -2.17 -28.73 23.26
N GLU A 248 -2.57 -28.94 24.52
CA GLU A 248 -1.78 -29.69 25.51
C GLU A 248 -1.67 -31.18 25.13
N SER A 249 -2.78 -31.80 24.72
CA SER A 249 -2.81 -33.20 24.26
C SER A 249 -2.04 -33.45 22.94
N VAL A 250 -1.82 -32.39 22.17
CA VAL A 250 -1.13 -32.37 20.88
C VAL A 250 0.36 -32.03 21.02
N SER A 251 0.73 -31.22 22.02
CA SER A 251 2.12 -30.81 22.23
C SER A 251 3.12 -31.95 22.43
N SER A 252 2.66 -33.08 22.98
CA SER A 252 3.46 -34.30 23.18
C SER A 252 3.52 -35.20 21.94
N ARG A 253 2.65 -34.96 20.94
CA ARG A 253 2.53 -35.73 19.70
C ARG A 253 3.13 -35.01 18.49
N LEU A 254 3.50 -33.74 18.63
CA LEU A 254 4.20 -33.01 17.57
C LEU A 254 5.50 -33.74 17.20
N PRO A 255 5.74 -34.05 15.92
CA PRO A 255 7.00 -34.62 15.49
C PRO A 255 8.14 -33.67 15.84
N ARG A 256 9.15 -34.18 16.56
CA ARG A 256 10.36 -33.43 16.89
C ARG A 256 11.13 -33.22 15.59
N GLN A 257 11.19 -31.98 15.11
CA GLN A 257 11.85 -31.63 13.83
C GLN A 257 13.32 -32.03 13.87
N GLN A 258 13.64 -33.19 13.29
CA GLN A 258 15.02 -33.66 13.16
C GLN A 258 15.53 -33.55 11.71
N HIS A 259 14.62 -33.60 10.73
CA HIS A 259 14.79 -33.10 9.37
C HIS A 259 13.40 -32.76 8.80
N LEU A 260 12.95 -31.50 8.94
CA LEU A 260 12.10 -30.97 7.87
C LEU A 260 13.09 -30.61 6.76
N GLU A 261 12.90 -31.19 5.57
CA GLU A 261 13.63 -30.74 4.39
C GLU A 261 13.49 -29.23 4.28
N GLN A 262 14.59 -28.55 3.99
CA GLN A 262 14.55 -27.11 3.77
C GLN A 262 13.65 -26.87 2.55
N ALA A 263 12.39 -26.51 2.81
CA ALA A 263 11.43 -26.15 1.76
C ALA A 263 12.16 -25.20 0.81
N PRO A 264 12.26 -25.54 -0.49
CA PRO A 264 13.24 -24.94 -1.38
C PRO A 264 13.17 -23.42 -1.26
N ARG A 265 14.31 -22.81 -0.91
CA ARG A 265 14.42 -21.36 -0.68
C ARG A 265 14.29 -20.63 -2.02
N TYR A 266 13.07 -20.56 -2.52
CA TYR A 266 12.71 -19.84 -3.73
C TYR A 266 13.16 -18.40 -3.55
N THR A 267 14.18 -18.06 -4.31
CA THR A 267 14.83 -16.75 -4.25
C THR A 267 14.07 -15.84 -5.21
N ILE A 268 14.13 -14.52 -4.99
CA ILE A 268 13.56 -13.50 -5.91
C ILE A 268 13.94 -13.79 -7.37
N LYS A 269 15.15 -14.33 -7.62
CA LYS A 269 15.65 -14.77 -8.92
C LYS A 269 14.72 -15.76 -9.64
N ASP A 270 14.07 -16.68 -8.93
CA ASP A 270 13.21 -17.72 -9.52
C ASP A 270 11.93 -17.13 -10.15
N LEU A 271 11.45 -15.99 -9.62
CA LEU A 271 10.36 -15.20 -10.18
C LEU A 271 10.73 -14.64 -11.58
N PHE A 272 12.00 -14.25 -11.77
CA PHE A 272 12.52 -13.69 -13.02
C PHE A 272 12.96 -14.76 -14.02
N ILE A 273 13.43 -15.93 -13.55
CA ILE A 273 13.84 -17.05 -14.40
C ILE A 273 12.62 -17.68 -15.10
N ARG A 274 11.47 -17.80 -14.42
CA ARG A 274 10.26 -18.42 -14.98
C ARG A 274 9.49 -17.42 -15.85
N THR A 275 9.54 -17.61 -17.17
CA THR A 275 8.94 -16.71 -18.18
C THR A 275 7.46 -16.40 -17.96
N TRP A 276 6.67 -17.31 -17.38
CA TRP A 276 5.26 -17.07 -17.07
C TRP A 276 5.09 -16.09 -15.89
N ALA A 277 5.90 -16.23 -14.84
CA ALA A 277 5.89 -15.40 -13.65
C ALA A 277 6.39 -13.99 -13.98
N PHE A 278 7.48 -13.90 -14.75
CA PHE A 278 8.04 -12.64 -15.24
C PHE A 278 7.04 -11.83 -16.09
N LYS A 279 6.29 -12.49 -17.00
CA LYS A 279 5.23 -11.83 -17.78
C LYS A 279 4.09 -11.33 -16.90
N ARG A 280 3.64 -12.12 -15.93
CA ARG A 280 2.59 -11.71 -14.98
C ARG A 280 3.02 -10.50 -14.15
N ILE A 281 4.23 -10.53 -13.57
CA ILE A 281 4.66 -9.46 -12.67
C ILE A 281 4.89 -8.13 -13.41
N ILE A 282 5.42 -8.15 -14.64
CA ILE A 282 5.51 -6.93 -15.47
C ILE A 282 4.13 -6.34 -15.75
N VAL A 283 3.16 -7.17 -16.14
CA VAL A 283 1.79 -6.69 -16.42
C VAL A 283 1.15 -6.09 -15.17
N VAL A 284 1.32 -6.73 -14.00
CA VAL A 284 0.89 -6.14 -12.72
C VAL A 284 1.57 -4.80 -12.48
N MET A 285 2.90 -4.71 -12.62
CA MET A 285 3.63 -3.46 -12.38
C MET A 285 3.14 -2.33 -13.30
N ILE A 286 2.83 -2.61 -14.57
CA ILE A 286 2.25 -1.62 -15.51
C ILE A 286 0.90 -1.12 -15.00
N ILE A 287 -0.03 -2.02 -14.66
CA ILE A 287 -1.37 -1.66 -14.14
C ILE A 287 -1.24 -0.83 -12.85
N MET A 288 -0.37 -1.26 -11.93
CA MET A 288 -0.16 -0.61 -10.63
C MET A 288 0.52 0.76 -10.75
N PHE A 289 1.38 0.97 -11.75
CA PHE A 289 1.93 2.28 -12.07
C PHE A 289 0.83 3.27 -12.49
N GLY A 290 -0.10 2.85 -13.36
CA GLY A 290 -1.25 3.66 -13.78
C GLY A 290 -2.24 3.95 -12.63
N LEU A 291 -2.52 2.95 -11.78
CA LEU A 291 -3.31 3.14 -10.57
C LEU A 291 -2.62 4.09 -9.58
N GLY A 292 -1.30 3.99 -9.43
CA GLY A 292 -0.50 4.84 -8.54
C GLY A 292 -0.45 6.30 -8.99
N MET A 293 -0.36 6.52 -10.31
CA MET A 293 -0.50 7.85 -10.90
C MET A 293 -1.84 8.50 -10.56
N SER A 294 -2.95 7.74 -10.54
CA SER A 294 -4.25 8.30 -10.14
C SER A 294 -4.38 8.43 -8.62
N TYR A 295 -4.03 7.41 -7.85
CA TYR A 295 -4.17 7.42 -6.39
C TYR A 295 -3.42 8.59 -5.73
N TYR A 296 -2.16 8.85 -6.14
CA TYR A 296 -1.39 9.97 -5.60
C TYR A 296 -1.58 11.27 -6.40
N GLY A 297 -1.75 11.19 -7.73
CA GLY A 297 -1.82 12.37 -8.59
C GLY A 297 -3.14 13.13 -8.53
N VAL A 298 -4.25 12.43 -8.29
CA VAL A 298 -5.58 13.06 -8.26
C VAL A 298 -5.72 14.02 -7.07
N PRO A 299 -5.45 13.64 -5.80
CA PRO A 299 -5.45 14.58 -4.67
C PRO A 299 -4.42 15.71 -4.83
N LEU A 300 -3.27 15.43 -5.46
CA LEU A 300 -2.26 16.45 -5.78
C LEU A 300 -2.81 17.54 -6.72
N ALA A 301 -3.58 17.16 -7.75
CA ALA A 301 -4.13 18.10 -8.73
C ALA A 301 -5.35 18.88 -8.22
N VAL A 302 -6.09 18.41 -7.20
CA VAL A 302 -7.21 19.17 -6.63
C VAL A 302 -6.76 20.47 -5.98
N ARG A 303 -5.52 20.55 -5.50
CA ARG A 303 -4.97 21.79 -4.92
C ARG A 303 -5.02 22.99 -5.87
N ASP A 304 -4.95 22.74 -7.18
CA ASP A 304 -5.00 23.79 -8.18
C ASP A 304 -6.44 24.19 -8.55
N ILE A 305 -7.44 23.39 -8.16
CA ILE A 305 -8.84 23.79 -8.16
C ILE A 305 -9.07 24.70 -6.95
N LYS A 306 -9.79 25.81 -7.13
CA LYS A 306 -10.12 26.79 -6.05
C LYS A 306 -11.13 26.25 -5.02
N LEU A 307 -10.87 25.07 -4.46
CA LEU A 307 -11.63 24.41 -3.39
C LEU A 307 -10.80 24.39 -2.11
N ASN A 308 -11.46 24.18 -0.98
CA ASN A 308 -10.77 24.06 0.30
C ASN A 308 -10.03 22.71 0.36
N ILE A 309 -8.70 22.75 0.38
CA ILE A 309 -7.81 21.58 0.39
C ILE A 309 -8.18 20.62 1.54
N TYR A 310 -8.49 21.15 2.74
CA TYR A 310 -8.88 20.34 3.89
C TYR A 310 -10.21 19.59 3.68
N LEU A 311 -11.15 20.18 2.92
CA LEU A 311 -12.43 19.53 2.59
C LEU A 311 -12.24 18.45 1.52
N SER A 312 -11.37 18.68 0.54
CA SER A 312 -11.00 17.69 -0.47
C SER A 312 -10.38 16.46 0.18
N GLU A 313 -9.38 16.66 1.04
CA GLU A 313 -8.66 15.54 1.69
C GLU A 313 -9.60 14.74 2.61
N ALA A 314 -10.43 15.44 3.40
CA ALA A 314 -11.42 14.77 4.26
C ALA A 314 -12.45 13.93 3.46
N LEU A 315 -12.81 14.37 2.26
CA LEU A 315 -13.70 13.61 1.37
C LEU A 315 -12.98 12.41 0.72
N ASN A 316 -11.72 12.55 0.33
CA ASN A 316 -10.90 11.44 -0.15
C ASN A 316 -10.76 10.35 0.94
N ALA A 317 -10.41 10.73 2.17
CA ALA A 317 -10.35 9.82 3.32
C ALA A 317 -11.68 9.07 3.57
N MET A 318 -12.82 9.78 3.50
CA MET A 318 -14.14 9.16 3.66
C MET A 318 -14.49 8.21 2.51
N VAL A 319 -14.02 8.49 1.30
CA VAL A 319 -14.25 7.67 0.09
C VAL A 319 -13.42 6.38 0.10
N GLU A 320 -12.30 6.31 0.82
CA GLU A 320 -11.57 5.06 1.02
C GLU A 320 -12.37 4.02 1.82
N LEU A 321 -13.21 4.42 2.77
CA LEU A 321 -13.99 3.49 3.62
C LEU A 321 -14.98 2.62 2.82
N PRO A 322 -15.84 3.16 1.93
CA PRO A 322 -16.65 2.36 1.00
C PRO A 322 -15.85 1.39 0.14
N SER A 323 -14.58 1.69 -0.21
CA SER A 323 -13.78 0.81 -1.07
C SER A 323 -13.60 -0.60 -0.47
N PHE A 324 -13.49 -0.70 0.86
CA PHE A 324 -13.35 -1.97 1.57
C PHE A 324 -14.65 -2.81 1.59
N VAL A 325 -15.81 -2.18 1.42
CA VAL A 325 -17.11 -2.86 1.32
C VAL A 325 -17.43 -3.23 -0.13
N ILE A 326 -17.12 -2.34 -1.08
CA ILE A 326 -17.39 -2.54 -2.50
C ILE A 326 -16.46 -3.62 -3.10
N THR A 327 -15.18 -3.68 -2.71
CA THR A 327 -14.24 -4.65 -3.28
C THR A 327 -14.69 -6.11 -3.07
N PRO A 328 -15.06 -6.59 -1.87
CA PRO A 328 -15.60 -7.94 -1.68
C PRO A 328 -16.81 -8.25 -2.57
N ILE A 329 -17.77 -7.33 -2.66
CA ILE A 329 -18.99 -7.50 -3.48
C ILE A 329 -18.62 -7.66 -4.97
N LEU A 330 -17.65 -6.89 -5.47
CA LEU A 330 -17.13 -7.02 -6.83
C LEU A 330 -16.38 -8.33 -7.06
N LEU A 331 -15.63 -8.82 -6.07
CA LEU A 331 -14.89 -10.09 -6.13
C LEU A 331 -15.83 -11.30 -6.10
N GLU A 332 -16.93 -11.24 -5.36
CA GLU A 332 -17.94 -12.29 -5.33
C GLU A 332 -18.79 -12.30 -6.61
N SER A 333 -19.24 -11.13 -7.06
CA SER A 333 -20.16 -11.00 -8.20
C SER A 333 -19.45 -11.24 -9.55
N PHE A 334 -18.33 -10.55 -9.80
CA PHE A 334 -17.70 -10.48 -11.12
C PHE A 334 -16.39 -11.29 -11.20
N THR A 335 -15.82 -11.38 -12.40
CA THR A 335 -14.52 -12.01 -12.65
C THR A 335 -13.39 -11.02 -12.38
N ARG A 336 -12.23 -11.50 -11.91
CA ARG A 336 -11.10 -10.65 -11.48
C ARG A 336 -10.64 -9.71 -12.58
N ARG A 337 -10.49 -10.24 -13.80
CA ARG A 337 -10.09 -9.49 -15.00
C ARG A 337 -11.11 -8.42 -15.37
N SER A 338 -12.41 -8.72 -15.27
CA SER A 338 -13.48 -7.76 -15.60
C SER A 338 -13.57 -6.66 -14.55
N SER A 339 -13.54 -7.01 -13.25
CA SER A 339 -13.61 -6.04 -12.16
C SER A 339 -12.50 -4.99 -12.25
N VAL A 340 -11.26 -5.42 -12.48
CA VAL A 340 -10.11 -4.50 -12.63
C VAL A 340 -10.24 -3.65 -13.90
N LEU A 341 -10.64 -4.24 -15.03
CA LEU A 341 -10.80 -3.53 -16.31
C LEU A 341 -11.88 -2.44 -16.23
N VAL A 342 -13.08 -2.79 -15.78
CA VAL A 342 -14.21 -1.86 -15.67
C VAL A 342 -13.87 -0.75 -14.68
N ASN A 343 -13.30 -1.09 -13.53
CA ASN A 343 -12.88 -0.10 -12.54
C ASN A 343 -11.80 0.86 -13.06
N ALA A 344 -10.81 0.36 -13.81
CA ALA A 344 -9.79 1.20 -14.44
C ALA A 344 -10.39 2.15 -15.49
N LEU A 345 -11.30 1.66 -16.33
CA LEU A 345 -11.96 2.47 -17.36
C LEU A 345 -12.91 3.52 -16.77
N VAL A 346 -13.68 3.18 -15.73
CA VAL A 346 -14.59 4.12 -15.04
C VAL A 346 -13.80 5.20 -14.29
N GLY A 347 -12.73 4.82 -13.58
CA GLY A 347 -11.84 5.78 -12.92
C GLY A 347 -11.12 6.71 -13.92
N GLY A 348 -10.58 6.15 -15.01
CA GLY A 348 -9.93 6.97 -16.03
C GLY A 348 -10.89 7.88 -16.79
N ALA A 349 -12.10 7.41 -17.12
CA ALA A 349 -13.12 8.22 -17.78
C ALA A 349 -13.64 9.36 -16.88
N SER A 350 -13.81 9.12 -15.59
CA SER A 350 -14.19 10.16 -14.62
C SER A 350 -13.07 11.20 -14.43
N GLY A 351 -11.81 10.80 -14.36
CA GLY A 351 -10.66 11.71 -14.34
C GLY A 351 -10.54 12.59 -15.61
N VAL A 352 -10.75 12.01 -16.79
CA VAL A 352 -10.78 12.78 -18.06
C VAL A 352 -11.98 13.74 -18.10
N LEU A 353 -13.17 13.30 -17.66
CA LEU A 353 -14.36 14.14 -17.61
C LEU A 353 -14.25 15.26 -16.56
N CYS A 354 -13.54 15.04 -15.45
CA CYS A 354 -13.18 16.07 -14.48
C CYS A 354 -12.40 17.21 -15.15
N CYS A 355 -11.36 16.89 -15.95
CA CYS A 355 -10.62 17.89 -16.73
C CYS A 355 -11.55 18.74 -17.61
N PHE A 356 -12.39 18.10 -18.43
CA PHE A 356 -13.34 18.81 -19.29
C PHE A 356 -14.30 19.71 -18.50
N LEU A 357 -14.94 19.21 -17.44
CA LEU A 357 -15.87 20.02 -16.64
C LEU A 357 -15.20 21.16 -15.87
N SER A 358 -13.94 20.97 -15.46
CA SER A 358 -13.12 22.03 -14.86
C SER A 358 -12.85 23.16 -15.86
N LEU A 359 -12.51 22.83 -17.11
CA LEU A 359 -12.33 23.82 -18.20
C LEU A 359 -13.63 24.61 -18.50
N PHE A 360 -14.80 23.97 -18.37
CA PHE A 360 -16.11 24.65 -18.49
C PHE A 360 -16.55 25.38 -17.19
N GLY A 361 -15.68 25.51 -16.19
CA GLY A 361 -15.98 26.23 -14.94
C GLY A 361 -16.95 25.51 -13.99
N ARG A 362 -17.33 24.25 -14.25
CA ARG A 362 -18.26 23.47 -13.42
C ARG A 362 -17.54 22.75 -12.27
N THR A 363 -16.79 23.51 -11.46
CA THR A 363 -15.89 23.00 -10.40
C THR A 363 -16.54 22.01 -9.43
N LYS A 364 -17.80 22.25 -9.01
CA LYS A 364 -18.54 21.34 -8.11
C LYS A 364 -18.75 19.94 -8.70
N ILE A 365 -19.00 19.83 -10.00
CA ILE A 365 -19.24 18.54 -10.67
C ILE A 365 -17.90 17.89 -11.04
N ALA A 366 -16.90 18.69 -11.43
CA ALA A 366 -15.54 18.22 -11.62
C ALA A 366 -14.99 17.54 -10.34
N PHE A 367 -15.20 18.17 -9.17
CA PHE A 367 -14.84 17.60 -7.87
C PHE A 367 -15.59 16.29 -7.55
N ALA A 368 -16.89 16.21 -7.84
CA ALA A 368 -17.62 14.94 -7.66
C ALA A 368 -17.07 13.80 -8.54
N LEU A 369 -16.61 14.09 -9.77
CA LEU A 369 -15.96 13.12 -10.65
C LEU A 369 -14.53 12.77 -10.21
N GLU A 370 -13.84 13.72 -9.59
CA GLU A 370 -12.53 13.50 -8.99
C GLU A 370 -12.60 12.48 -7.85
N LEU A 371 -13.53 12.63 -6.91
CA LEU A 371 -13.80 11.66 -5.85
C LEU A 371 -14.14 10.26 -6.42
N VAL A 372 -14.86 10.18 -7.55
CA VAL A 372 -15.12 8.90 -8.24
C VAL A 372 -13.84 8.31 -8.85
N SER A 373 -12.99 9.13 -9.46
CA SER A 373 -11.69 8.69 -9.99
C SER A 373 -10.78 8.15 -8.87
N PHE A 374 -10.75 8.82 -7.71
CA PHE A 374 -10.00 8.39 -6.53
C PHE A 374 -10.57 7.11 -5.91
N LEU A 375 -11.90 6.99 -5.77
CA LEU A 375 -12.58 5.76 -5.35
C LEU A 375 -12.19 4.57 -6.24
N CYS A 376 -12.23 4.75 -7.56
CA CYS A 376 -11.82 3.72 -8.50
C CYS A 376 -10.33 3.39 -8.38
N ALA A 377 -9.44 4.36 -8.17
CA ALA A 377 -8.02 4.06 -7.93
C ALA A 377 -7.83 3.19 -6.68
N ARG A 378 -8.59 3.47 -5.61
CA ARG A 378 -8.56 2.72 -4.35
C ARG A 378 -9.14 1.30 -4.47
N ILE A 379 -10.32 1.16 -5.08
CA ILE A 379 -10.92 -0.15 -5.39
C ILE A 379 -9.97 -0.97 -6.29
N GLY A 380 -9.34 -0.31 -7.27
CA GLY A 380 -8.36 -0.93 -8.17
C GLY A 380 -7.15 -1.50 -7.44
N PHE A 381 -6.59 -0.76 -6.48
CA PHE A 381 -5.54 -1.27 -5.60
C PHE A 381 -6.01 -2.51 -4.82
N ASN A 382 -7.18 -2.45 -4.17
CA ASN A 382 -7.70 -3.56 -3.37
C ASN A 382 -7.96 -4.81 -4.23
N LEU A 383 -8.53 -4.65 -5.42
CA LEU A 383 -8.73 -5.74 -6.40
C LEU A 383 -7.40 -6.36 -6.83
N MET A 384 -6.39 -5.55 -7.17
CA MET A 384 -5.08 -6.04 -7.57
C MET A 384 -4.31 -6.70 -6.42
N ALA A 385 -4.49 -6.24 -5.19
CA ALA A 385 -3.92 -6.86 -3.99
C ALA A 385 -4.51 -8.25 -3.69
N VAL A 386 -5.75 -8.53 -4.09
CA VAL A 386 -6.30 -9.90 -4.08
C VAL A 386 -5.81 -10.69 -5.30
N TYR A 387 -5.83 -10.08 -6.48
CA TYR A 387 -5.47 -10.76 -7.73
C TYR A 387 -4.01 -11.26 -7.72
N ILE A 388 -3.07 -10.50 -7.16
CA ILE A 388 -1.66 -10.93 -7.02
C ILE A 388 -1.50 -12.14 -6.09
N VAL A 389 -2.33 -12.25 -5.05
CA VAL A 389 -2.35 -13.38 -4.10
C VAL A 389 -2.84 -14.65 -4.78
N GLU A 390 -3.79 -14.53 -5.71
CA GLU A 390 -4.30 -15.64 -6.53
C GLU A 390 -3.37 -15.99 -7.72
N LEU A 391 -2.65 -15.02 -8.29
CA LEU A 391 -1.73 -15.21 -9.42
C LEU A 391 -0.41 -15.89 -9.02
N PHE A 392 0.05 -15.70 -7.77
CA PHE A 392 1.36 -16.14 -7.30
C PHE A 392 1.28 -17.09 -6.07
N PRO A 393 2.06 -18.18 -6.09
CA PRO A 393 2.08 -19.16 -4.99
C PRO A 393 2.73 -18.59 -3.73
N THR A 394 2.41 -19.21 -2.58
CA THR A 394 2.80 -18.70 -1.25
C THR A 394 4.29 -18.42 -1.11
N CYS A 395 5.15 -19.23 -1.74
CA CYS A 395 6.61 -19.09 -1.68
C CYS A 395 7.19 -17.81 -2.32
N VAL A 396 6.52 -17.17 -3.29
CA VAL A 396 6.99 -15.91 -3.92
C VAL A 396 6.03 -14.74 -3.72
N ARG A 397 4.88 -14.98 -3.07
CA ARG A 397 3.79 -14.01 -2.88
C ARG A 397 4.24 -12.74 -2.16
N ASN A 398 5.10 -12.85 -1.14
CA ASN A 398 5.63 -11.69 -0.41
C ASN A 398 6.40 -10.76 -1.36
N CYS A 399 7.30 -11.30 -2.19
CA CYS A 399 8.03 -10.53 -3.20
C CYS A 399 7.10 -9.94 -4.27
N ALA A 400 6.11 -10.70 -4.74
CA ALA A 400 5.14 -10.21 -5.72
C ALA A 400 4.29 -9.05 -5.17
N MET A 401 3.86 -9.13 -3.90
CA MET A 401 3.19 -8.05 -3.18
C MET A 401 4.06 -6.79 -3.04
N THR A 402 5.35 -6.93 -2.70
CA THR A 402 6.24 -5.76 -2.60
C THR A 402 6.46 -5.11 -3.96
N MET A 403 6.64 -5.88 -5.03
CA MET A 403 6.75 -5.35 -6.40
C MET A 403 5.49 -4.63 -6.88
N LEU A 404 4.30 -5.18 -6.58
CA LEU A 404 3.00 -4.50 -6.79
C LEU A 404 2.95 -3.15 -6.06
N ARG A 405 3.39 -3.11 -4.80
CA ARG A 405 3.41 -1.90 -3.97
C ARG A 405 4.41 -0.87 -4.51
N GLN A 406 5.58 -1.31 -4.98
CA GLN A 406 6.59 -0.41 -5.53
C GLN A 406 6.19 0.21 -6.86
N ALA A 407 5.49 -0.53 -7.73
CA ALA A 407 4.94 0.06 -8.95
C ALA A 407 3.95 1.20 -8.67
N LEU A 408 3.11 1.06 -7.63
CA LEU A 408 2.21 2.13 -7.17
C LEU A 408 2.99 3.38 -6.70
N VAL A 409 4.04 3.17 -5.88
CA VAL A 409 4.90 4.24 -5.34
C VAL A 409 5.66 4.97 -6.46
N VAL A 410 6.16 4.24 -7.47
CA VAL A 410 6.80 4.82 -8.67
C VAL A 410 5.81 5.67 -9.47
N GLY A 411 4.54 5.25 -9.58
CA GLY A 411 3.48 6.07 -10.16
C GLY A 411 3.27 7.40 -9.41
N GLY A 412 3.28 7.35 -8.07
CA GLY A 412 3.20 8.54 -7.22
C GLY A 412 4.40 9.49 -7.38
N ALA A 413 5.62 8.94 -7.51
CA ALA A 413 6.84 9.71 -7.71
C ALA A 413 6.81 10.58 -8.99
N CYS A 414 6.11 10.13 -10.04
CA CYS A 414 5.93 10.90 -11.27
C CYS A 414 4.92 12.05 -11.14
N CYS A 415 4.00 12.00 -10.17
CA CYS A 415 2.87 12.93 -10.09
C CYS A 415 3.26 14.40 -9.85
N PRO A 416 4.18 14.73 -8.91
CA PRO A 416 4.63 16.12 -8.72
C PRO A 416 5.33 16.72 -9.95
N ILE A 417 5.99 15.89 -10.76
CA ILE A 417 6.64 16.32 -12.01
C ILE A 417 5.57 16.66 -13.06
N ILE A 418 4.56 15.80 -13.21
CA ILE A 418 3.42 16.02 -14.12
C ILE A 418 2.63 17.28 -13.71
N ALA A 419 2.34 17.45 -12.42
CA ALA A 419 1.69 18.65 -11.90
C ALA A 419 2.55 19.92 -12.10
N SER A 420 3.87 19.83 -11.91
CA SER A 420 4.81 20.93 -12.16
C SER A 420 4.85 21.36 -13.63
N ILE A 421 4.63 20.44 -14.58
CA ILE A 421 4.48 20.77 -16.01
C ILE A 421 3.09 21.35 -16.29
N GLY A 422 2.06 20.85 -15.60
CA GLY A 422 0.65 21.26 -15.73
C GLY A 422 0.31 22.66 -15.20
N ARG A 423 1.22 23.39 -14.54
CA ARG A 423 0.93 24.69 -13.88
C ARG A 423 0.19 25.73 -14.73
N HIS A 424 0.36 25.72 -16.05
CA HIS A 424 -0.33 26.67 -16.94
C HIS A 424 -1.80 26.29 -17.23
N VAL A 425 -2.16 25.01 -17.13
CA VAL A 425 -3.53 24.49 -17.29
C VAL A 425 -3.73 23.33 -16.31
N PRO A 426 -4.01 23.59 -15.02
CA PRO A 426 -3.98 22.53 -14.01
C PRO A 426 -4.97 21.39 -14.24
N SER A 427 -6.11 21.68 -14.89
CA SER A 427 -7.07 20.66 -15.33
C SER A 427 -6.44 19.55 -16.18
N LEU A 428 -5.36 19.83 -16.93
CA LEU A 428 -4.69 18.88 -17.81
C LEU A 428 -4.10 17.69 -17.03
N SER A 429 -3.65 17.90 -15.79
CA SER A 429 -3.09 16.83 -14.94
C SER A 429 -4.10 15.70 -14.69
N PHE A 430 -5.37 16.02 -14.46
CA PHE A 430 -6.44 15.02 -14.31
C PHE A 430 -6.64 14.18 -15.57
N ALA A 431 -6.54 14.78 -16.75
CA ALA A 431 -6.63 14.03 -18.00
C ALA A 431 -5.44 13.07 -18.17
N VAL A 432 -4.21 13.51 -17.83
CA VAL A 432 -3.01 12.65 -17.88
C VAL A 432 -3.15 11.46 -16.93
N PHE A 433 -3.59 11.67 -15.69
CA PHE A 433 -3.80 10.59 -14.73
C PHE A 433 -4.92 9.63 -15.17
N GLY A 434 -6.04 10.17 -15.69
CA GLY A 434 -7.15 9.37 -16.19
C GLY A 434 -6.80 8.52 -17.43
N PHE A 435 -6.06 9.09 -18.39
CA PHE A 435 -5.57 8.33 -19.55
C PHE A 435 -4.56 7.25 -19.15
N ALA A 436 -3.67 7.52 -18.19
CA ALA A 436 -2.74 6.52 -17.68
C ALA A 436 -3.47 5.37 -16.97
N MET A 437 -4.47 5.66 -16.13
CA MET A 437 -5.26 4.65 -15.44
C MET A 437 -6.03 3.73 -16.41
N SER A 438 -6.74 4.30 -17.39
CA SER A 438 -7.42 3.52 -18.42
C SER A 438 -6.44 2.75 -19.31
N GLY A 439 -5.39 3.41 -19.80
CA GLY A 439 -4.44 2.84 -20.76
C GLY A 439 -3.60 1.71 -20.18
N PHE A 440 -3.04 1.90 -18.98
CA PHE A 440 -2.29 0.85 -18.30
C PHE A 440 -3.20 -0.22 -17.68
N GLY A 441 -4.41 0.15 -17.25
CA GLY A 441 -5.43 -0.79 -16.79
C GLY A 441 -5.85 -1.82 -17.85
N LEU A 442 -5.85 -1.43 -19.14
CA LEU A 442 -6.17 -2.33 -20.25
C LEU A 442 -5.25 -3.56 -20.35
N PHE A 443 -4.01 -3.47 -19.85
CA PHE A 443 -3.06 -4.60 -19.82
C PHE A 443 -3.55 -5.77 -18.94
N VAL A 444 -4.57 -5.59 -18.10
CA VAL A 444 -5.22 -6.68 -17.36
C VAL A 444 -5.78 -7.78 -18.27
N LEU A 445 -6.07 -7.46 -19.54
CA LEU A 445 -6.50 -8.45 -20.55
C LEU A 445 -5.44 -9.54 -20.81
N LEU A 446 -4.17 -9.27 -20.50
CA LEU A 446 -3.05 -10.21 -20.59
C LEU A 446 -2.94 -11.14 -19.37
N LEU A 447 -3.69 -10.89 -18.29
CA LEU A 447 -3.71 -11.73 -17.10
C LEU A 447 -4.79 -12.82 -17.20
N PRO A 448 -4.49 -14.04 -16.70
CA PRO A 448 -5.44 -15.15 -16.69
C PRO A 448 -6.45 -14.99 -15.55
N GLU A 449 -7.69 -15.41 -15.79
CA GLU A 449 -8.74 -15.36 -14.79
C GLU A 449 -8.48 -16.37 -13.65
N THR A 450 -8.70 -15.94 -12.40
CA THR A 450 -8.41 -16.73 -11.19
C THR A 450 -9.61 -16.98 -10.28
N LYS A 451 -10.80 -16.43 -10.59
CA LYS A 451 -12.03 -16.66 -9.81
C LYS A 451 -12.33 -18.16 -9.64
N GLY A 452 -12.64 -18.57 -8.40
CA GLY A 452 -13.04 -19.93 -8.07
C GLY A 452 -11.90 -20.96 -8.08
N SER A 453 -10.64 -20.53 -8.10
CA SER A 453 -9.50 -21.44 -8.21
C SER A 453 -8.71 -21.58 -6.89
N SER A 454 -8.18 -22.78 -6.65
CA SER A 454 -7.39 -23.09 -5.46
C SER A 454 -6.02 -22.40 -5.48
N LEU A 455 -5.53 -22.00 -4.30
CA LEU A 455 -4.20 -21.41 -4.14
C LEU A 455 -3.14 -22.52 -4.21
N CYS A 456 -2.09 -22.32 -5.00
CA CYS A 456 -0.93 -23.22 -5.03
C CYS A 456 0.16 -22.75 -4.05
N ASP A 457 0.89 -23.69 -3.44
CA ASP A 457 2.02 -23.37 -2.56
C ASP A 457 3.37 -23.29 -3.29
N THR A 458 3.55 -24.08 -4.36
CA THR A 458 4.80 -24.14 -5.12
C THR A 458 4.69 -23.54 -6.53
N MET A 459 5.80 -23.04 -7.04
CA MET A 459 5.92 -22.54 -8.42
C MET A 459 5.65 -23.62 -9.47
N GLU A 460 5.98 -24.87 -9.15
CA GLU A 460 5.83 -26.00 -10.06
C GLU A 460 4.37 -26.46 -10.17
N ALA A 461 3.63 -26.51 -9.06
CA ALA A 461 2.20 -26.75 -9.06
C ALA A 461 1.44 -25.70 -9.88
N GLN A 462 1.82 -24.42 -9.72
CA GLN A 462 1.24 -23.32 -10.51
C GLN A 462 1.55 -23.45 -12.01
N GLU A 463 2.79 -23.81 -12.37
CA GLU A 463 3.17 -24.02 -13.78
C GLU A 463 2.47 -25.24 -14.41
N LEU A 464 2.26 -26.33 -13.65
CA LEU A 464 1.52 -27.51 -14.10
C LEU A 464 0.05 -27.17 -14.34
N ARG A 465 -0.57 -26.42 -13.41
CA ARG A 465 -1.94 -25.92 -13.53
C ARG A 465 -2.11 -24.99 -14.74
N ASP A 466 -1.18 -24.08 -14.97
CA ASP A 466 -1.17 -23.19 -16.14
C ASP A 466 -1.02 -23.93 -17.47
N LYS A 467 -0.40 -25.12 -17.48
CA LYS A 467 -0.35 -26.02 -18.64
C LYS A 467 -1.67 -26.75 -18.82
N ALA A 468 -2.25 -27.29 -17.74
CA ALA A 468 -3.55 -27.97 -17.78
C ALA A 468 -4.66 -27.05 -18.34
N LEU A 469 -4.74 -25.80 -17.84
CA LEU A 469 -5.73 -24.81 -18.29
C LEU A 469 -5.57 -24.39 -19.77
N LYS A 470 -4.40 -24.60 -20.39
CA LYS A 470 -4.18 -24.40 -21.84
C LYS A 470 -4.55 -25.60 -22.69
N ILE A 471 -4.62 -26.79 -22.07
CA ILE A 471 -4.91 -28.07 -22.74
C ILE A 471 -6.42 -28.37 -22.68
N SER A 472 -7.13 -27.85 -21.68
CA SER A 472 -8.60 -27.81 -21.64
C SER A 472 -9.15 -26.56 -22.34
N PRO A 473 -9.56 -26.61 -23.63
CA PRO A 473 -10.39 -25.54 -24.18
C PRO A 473 -11.72 -25.53 -23.41
N SER A 474 -12.13 -24.35 -22.95
CA SER A 474 -13.48 -24.16 -22.40
C SER A 474 -14.51 -24.47 -23.48
N PHE A 475 -15.36 -25.46 -23.22
CA PHE A 475 -16.63 -25.68 -23.93
C PHE A 475 -17.66 -24.62 -23.53
#